data_AF-A0A171A8X5-F1
#
_entry.id   AF-A0A171A8X5-F1
#
_cell.length_a   1.000
_cell.length_b   1.000
_cell.length_c   1.000
_cell.angle_alpha   90.00
_cell.angle_beta   90.00
_cell.angle_gamma   90.00
#
_symmetry.space_group_name_H-M   'P 1'
#
loop_
_entity.id
_entity.type
_entity.pdbx_description
1 polymer ?
#
loop_
_entity_poly.entity_id
_entity_poly.type
_entity_poly.pdbx_seq_one_letter_code
_entity_poly.pdbx_strand_id
1 'polypeptide(L)'
;FMRSSQSQRGGGFSTTLQYSQMISSKGGRGTGGGGGGPRMGGGGSMSGSMRDRDRMMKGAGSFGGPMTPYRGEEPQLHKTANSWKPSRNQDNKDKSEEELRTEKLLKAVRGILNKLTPQKFETLLNQILALPIDTNERLTKVVHLVFSKAVDEPSFSKEYAELCRRLSLNKMPQQQQPQEQQGDQQQQHSASFRKLLLTKCQEEFEKNKTDELNIEARTKEIDECTDSEKKKELKLQLEEEERRIRIKKVGLVRFIGELYKLKMLTNKIMHGCINVLLEKIDEESLECLCKLLTTIGKELEQLSEKKEFDQYFQKMLKLSQKGPDTLVSSRIRFMLQDVIELRLK
;
A
#
# COMPACT_ATOMS: atom_id res chain seq x y z
N PHE A 1 -72.12 19.08 -20.37
CA PHE A 1 -70.74 19.10 -20.88
C PHE A 1 -70.22 17.66 -20.95
N MET A 2 -70.69 16.85 -21.91
CA MET A 2 -70.12 16.59 -23.25
C MET A 2 -68.77 15.84 -23.29
N ARG A 3 -68.83 14.62 -23.90
CA ARG A 3 -67.84 13.85 -24.71
C ARG A 3 -66.68 13.16 -23.95
N SER A 4 -66.55 11.82 -24.01
CA SER A 4 -66.02 10.96 -25.12
C SER A 4 -64.54 11.27 -25.41
N SER A 5 -63.56 10.34 -25.52
CA SER A 5 -63.53 8.99 -26.12
C SER A 5 -62.11 8.38 -26.05
N GLN A 6 -62.03 7.03 -26.08
CA GLN A 6 -61.02 6.13 -26.72
C GLN A 6 -59.49 6.31 -26.48
N SER A 7 -58.80 5.31 -25.90
CA SER A 7 -58.16 4.11 -26.53
C SER A 7 -56.77 4.36 -27.15
N GLN A 8 -55.71 3.70 -26.65
CA GLN A 8 -54.98 2.64 -27.36
C GLN A 8 -53.75 2.10 -26.59
N ARG A 9 -53.45 0.85 -26.93
CA ARG A 9 -52.34 -0.05 -26.57
C ARG A 9 -50.94 0.55 -26.77
N GLY A 10 -49.93 -0.04 -26.11
CA GLY A 10 -48.57 -0.10 -26.68
C GLY A 10 -47.42 -0.36 -25.70
N GLY A 11 -47.07 -1.64 -25.51
CA GLY A 11 -45.71 -2.16 -25.34
C GLY A 11 -44.72 -1.47 -24.40
N GLY A 12 -44.61 -1.94 -23.15
CA GLY A 12 -43.42 -1.73 -22.33
C GLY A 12 -42.29 -2.67 -22.77
N PHE A 13 -41.26 -2.12 -23.41
CA PHE A 13 -40.03 -2.84 -23.69
C PHE A 13 -39.23 -3.05 -22.40
N SER A 14 -39.11 -4.33 -22.03
CA SER A 14 -38.10 -4.86 -21.13
C SER A 14 -36.79 -5.02 -21.92
N THR A 15 -35.68 -4.49 -21.40
CA THR A 15 -34.35 -4.83 -21.92
C THR A 15 -33.42 -5.18 -20.77
N THR A 16 -33.55 -6.45 -20.35
CA THR A 16 -32.49 -7.25 -19.74
C THR A 16 -31.43 -7.51 -20.81
N LEU A 17 -30.18 -7.09 -20.60
CA LEU A 17 -29.05 -7.53 -21.43
C LEU A 17 -28.29 -8.63 -20.70
N GLN A 18 -28.71 -9.87 -21.00
CA GLN A 18 -27.95 -11.08 -20.74
C GLN A 18 -26.80 -11.20 -21.73
N TYR A 19 -25.66 -11.60 -21.18
CA TYR A 19 -24.42 -11.94 -21.86
C TYR A 19 -24.45 -13.44 -22.19
N SER A 20 -24.35 -13.84 -23.47
CA SER A 20 -23.77 -15.14 -23.87
C SER A 20 -23.65 -15.30 -25.41
N GLN A 21 -22.40 -15.55 -25.86
CA GLN A 21 -21.93 -16.50 -26.90
C GLN A 21 -22.54 -16.44 -28.33
N MET A 22 -21.86 -16.75 -29.44
CA MET A 22 -20.84 -17.76 -29.83
C MET A 22 -20.02 -17.14 -31.00
N ILE A 23 -18.89 -17.64 -31.53
CA ILE A 23 -18.57 -18.92 -32.19
C ILE A 23 -17.02 -18.91 -32.33
N SER A 24 -16.24 -19.86 -31.78
CA SER A 24 -15.70 -21.11 -32.40
C SER A 24 -15.04 -20.91 -33.79
N SER A 25 -14.02 -21.60 -34.28
CA SER A 25 -13.25 -22.78 -33.90
C SER A 25 -12.14 -22.96 -34.94
N LYS A 26 -11.02 -23.60 -34.57
CA LYS A 26 -10.10 -24.49 -35.34
C LYS A 26 -8.69 -24.34 -34.73
N GLY A 27 -7.97 -25.35 -34.24
CA GLY A 27 -8.14 -26.80 -34.23
C GLY A 27 -6.77 -27.48 -34.47
N GLY A 28 -6.50 -28.57 -33.75
CA GLY A 28 -5.39 -29.54 -33.98
C GLY A 28 -4.30 -29.51 -32.89
N ARG A 29 -4.28 -30.41 -31.88
CA ARG A 29 -3.83 -31.85 -31.84
C ARG A 29 -2.41 -32.07 -32.40
N GLY A 30 -1.49 -32.80 -31.76
CA GLY A 30 -1.54 -33.59 -30.52
C GLY A 30 -0.16 -34.21 -30.17
N THR A 31 -0.13 -35.09 -29.16
CA THR A 31 0.83 -36.20 -28.85
C THR A 31 2.31 -35.82 -28.60
N GLY A 32 3.08 -36.34 -27.64
CA GLY A 32 3.02 -37.52 -26.77
C GLY A 32 4.44 -38.14 -26.66
N GLY A 33 4.88 -38.54 -25.46
CA GLY A 33 6.14 -39.31 -25.17
C GLY A 33 7.39 -38.45 -24.99
N GLY A 34 8.38 -38.74 -24.13
CA GLY A 34 8.72 -39.93 -23.34
C GLY A 34 10.26 -40.09 -23.34
N GLY A 35 10.86 -40.42 -22.18
CA GLY A 35 12.29 -40.75 -22.01
C GLY A 35 13.20 -39.53 -21.80
N GLY A 36 14.19 -39.49 -20.92
CA GLY A 36 15.05 -40.52 -20.32
C GLY A 36 16.46 -39.88 -20.29
N GLY A 37 17.15 -39.86 -19.15
CA GLY A 37 18.46 -39.18 -18.97
C GLY A 37 19.63 -39.83 -19.73
N PRO A 38 20.93 -39.66 -19.34
CA PRO A 38 21.48 -38.93 -18.19
C PRO A 38 22.79 -38.13 -18.44
N ARG A 39 23.22 -37.41 -17.38
CA ARG A 39 24.60 -37.10 -16.88
C ARG A 39 25.84 -37.19 -17.81
N MET A 40 26.65 -36.12 -17.75
CA MET A 40 28.11 -36.04 -17.45
C MET A 40 28.51 -34.55 -17.68
N GLY A 41 29.41 -33.87 -16.97
CA GLY A 41 30.50 -34.23 -16.06
C GLY A 41 31.69 -33.29 -16.35
N GLY A 42 32.30 -32.71 -15.31
CA GLY A 42 33.59 -31.97 -15.36
C GLY A 42 33.47 -30.49 -15.79
N GLY A 43 34.00 -29.50 -15.09
CA GLY A 43 35.20 -29.45 -14.25
C GLY A 43 36.25 -28.61 -14.98
N GLY A 44 36.69 -27.49 -14.41
CA GLY A 44 37.80 -26.72 -14.97
C GLY A 44 37.79 -25.21 -14.70
N SER A 45 38.44 -24.83 -13.61
CA SER A 45 38.93 -23.49 -13.26
C SER A 45 40.08 -23.01 -14.17
N MET A 46 40.16 -21.69 -14.43
CA MET A 46 41.37 -20.82 -14.57
C MET A 46 40.99 -19.57 -15.41
N SER A 47 41.01 -18.35 -14.87
CA SER A 47 42.15 -17.42 -14.70
C SER A 47 42.87 -17.03 -16.01
N GLY A 48 42.98 -15.72 -16.29
CA GLY A 48 43.86 -15.12 -17.31
C GLY A 48 43.07 -14.29 -18.33
N SER A 49 42.96 -12.97 -18.17
CA SER A 49 43.94 -11.95 -18.59
C SER A 49 43.95 -11.66 -20.09
N MET A 50 43.36 -10.51 -20.43
CA MET A 50 43.85 -9.47 -21.35
C MET A 50 44.67 -9.82 -22.60
N ARG A 51 44.21 -9.21 -23.70
CA ARG A 51 44.94 -8.76 -24.90
C ARG A 51 45.30 -9.88 -25.89
N ASP A 52 44.66 -9.88 -27.05
CA ASP A 52 45.31 -9.24 -28.19
C ASP A 52 44.29 -8.89 -29.28
N ARG A 53 44.39 -7.65 -29.73
CA ARG A 53 43.74 -7.09 -30.91
C ARG A 53 44.69 -7.34 -32.07
N ASP A 54 44.12 -7.48 -33.26
CA ASP A 54 44.83 -7.57 -34.53
C ASP A 54 45.46 -8.94 -34.83
N ARG A 55 44.79 -9.68 -35.74
CA ARG A 55 45.36 -10.09 -37.05
C ARG A 55 44.76 -11.41 -37.53
N MET A 56 43.64 -11.35 -38.24
CA MET A 56 43.42 -12.20 -39.42
C MET A 56 42.23 -11.73 -40.25
N MET A 57 42.51 -10.93 -41.27
CA MET A 57 41.67 -10.78 -42.45
C MET A 57 42.21 -11.79 -43.48
N LYS A 58 41.44 -12.83 -43.84
CA LYS A 58 41.56 -13.59 -45.10
C LYS A 58 40.46 -14.64 -45.20
N GLY A 59 39.70 -14.61 -46.30
CA GLY A 59 38.66 -15.58 -46.68
C GLY A 59 37.33 -14.88 -46.97
N ALA A 60 37.21 -14.16 -48.08
CA ALA A 60 36.73 -14.69 -49.37
C ALA A 60 35.33 -15.33 -49.27
N GLY A 61 34.32 -14.54 -49.67
CA GLY A 61 32.92 -14.95 -49.73
C GLY A 61 32.08 -13.81 -50.29
N SER A 62 32.32 -13.47 -51.55
CA SER A 62 31.53 -12.50 -52.31
C SER A 62 30.13 -13.07 -52.57
N PHE A 63 29.16 -12.70 -51.74
CA PHE A 63 27.74 -12.73 -52.07
C PHE A 63 27.19 -11.32 -51.84
N GLY A 64 27.58 -10.42 -52.74
CA GLY A 64 27.13 -9.03 -52.77
C GLY A 64 25.72 -8.92 -53.34
N GLY A 65 24.72 -9.06 -52.47
CA GLY A 65 23.49 -8.29 -52.58
C GLY A 65 23.56 -7.15 -51.56
N PRO A 66 23.16 -5.90 -51.87
CA PRO A 66 23.11 -4.87 -50.86
C PRO A 66 22.03 -5.27 -49.85
N MET A 67 22.44 -5.81 -48.70
CA MET A 67 21.67 -5.70 -47.47
C MET A 67 21.62 -4.21 -47.18
N THR A 68 20.57 -3.56 -47.66
CA THR A 68 20.20 -2.24 -47.14
C THR A 68 20.09 -2.43 -45.64
N PRO A 69 20.90 -1.73 -44.81
CA PRO A 69 20.57 -1.66 -43.40
C PRO A 69 19.15 -1.12 -43.38
N TYR A 70 18.25 -1.81 -42.68
CA TYR A 70 16.96 -1.24 -42.36
C TYR A 70 17.27 0.04 -41.57
N ARG A 71 17.41 1.17 -42.27
CA ARG A 71 17.48 2.51 -41.69
C ARG A 71 16.05 2.90 -41.34
N GLY A 72 15.38 2.02 -40.61
CA GLY A 72 14.32 2.47 -39.73
C GLY A 72 15.03 3.41 -38.77
N GLU A 73 14.62 4.67 -38.77
CA GLU A 73 15.05 5.60 -37.73
C GLU A 73 14.93 4.88 -36.40
N GLU A 74 16.04 4.78 -35.65
CA GLU A 74 15.96 4.25 -34.30
C GLU A 74 14.84 5.02 -33.60
N PRO A 75 13.83 4.35 -33.03
CA PRO A 75 12.70 5.03 -32.44
C PRO A 75 13.24 6.02 -31.43
N GLN A 76 13.11 7.32 -31.72
CA GLN A 76 13.65 8.37 -30.88
C GLN A 76 12.93 8.30 -29.55
N LEU A 77 13.60 7.73 -28.55
CA LEU A 77 13.07 7.64 -27.20
C LEU A 77 12.82 9.07 -26.70
N HIS A 78 11.56 9.40 -26.41
CA HIS A 78 11.19 10.68 -25.82
C HIS A 78 11.91 10.85 -24.48
N LYS A 79 12.94 11.70 -24.48
CA LYS A 79 13.66 12.08 -23.27
C LYS A 79 12.84 13.14 -22.55
N THR A 80 12.24 12.79 -21.43
CA THR A 80 11.59 13.76 -20.55
C THR A 80 12.63 14.43 -19.66
N ALA A 81 12.48 15.73 -19.41
CA ALA A 81 13.38 16.48 -18.51
C ALA A 81 13.49 15.84 -17.12
N ASN A 82 12.44 15.13 -16.69
CA ASN A 82 12.34 14.42 -15.40
C ASN A 82 12.61 12.91 -15.51
N SER A 83 13.43 12.48 -16.46
CA SER A 83 13.83 11.06 -16.57
C SER A 83 14.61 10.63 -15.32
N TRP A 84 14.29 9.43 -14.79
CA TRP A 84 15.06 8.87 -13.67
C TRP A 84 16.53 8.73 -14.05
N LYS A 85 17.42 9.33 -13.24
CA LYS A 85 18.87 9.25 -13.42
C LYS A 85 19.46 8.32 -12.36
N PRO A 86 20.29 7.33 -12.74
CA PRO A 86 21.03 6.52 -11.76
C PRO A 86 21.94 7.42 -10.92
N SER A 87 22.21 7.02 -9.67
CA SER A 87 22.95 7.88 -8.71
C SER A 87 24.34 8.33 -9.18
N ARG A 88 24.94 7.63 -10.15
CA ARG A 88 26.20 8.04 -10.80
C ARG A 88 26.06 9.29 -11.69
N ASN A 89 24.83 9.57 -12.15
CA ASN A 89 24.50 10.65 -13.08
C ASN A 89 23.57 11.71 -12.44
N GLN A 90 23.41 11.69 -11.11
CA GLN A 90 22.70 12.75 -10.39
C GLN A 90 23.65 13.90 -10.08
N ASP A 91 23.28 15.11 -10.50
CA ASP A 91 24.00 16.34 -10.14
C ASP A 91 23.77 16.65 -8.66
N ASN A 92 24.74 16.30 -7.81
CA ASN A 92 24.73 16.56 -6.36
C ASN A 92 25.27 17.96 -6.00
N LYS A 93 25.32 18.90 -6.95
CA LYS A 93 26.06 20.17 -6.79
C LYS A 93 25.45 21.14 -5.77
N ASP A 94 24.15 21.04 -5.48
CA ASP A 94 23.43 21.99 -4.61
C ASP A 94 22.98 21.43 -3.25
N LYS A 95 23.34 20.18 -2.89
CA LYS A 95 22.92 19.56 -1.62
C LYS A 95 24.01 19.64 -0.57
N SER A 96 23.63 19.98 0.66
CA SER A 96 24.55 19.97 1.80
C SER A 96 25.06 18.55 2.07
N GLU A 97 26.29 18.42 2.59
CA GLU A 97 26.89 17.11 2.91
C GLU A 97 26.00 16.30 3.89
N GLU A 98 25.34 16.99 4.82
CA GLU A 98 24.42 16.39 5.79
C GLU A 98 23.10 15.89 5.15
N GLU A 99 22.62 16.58 4.11
CA GLU A 99 21.45 16.14 3.34
C GLU A 99 21.77 14.91 2.48
N LEU A 100 22.98 14.88 1.88
CA LEU A 100 23.47 13.73 1.12
C LEU A 100 23.63 12.49 2.01
N ARG A 101 24.14 12.66 3.23
CA ARG A 101 24.22 11.58 4.24
C ARG A 101 22.83 11.08 4.61
N THR A 102 21.89 11.99 4.83
CA THR A 102 20.49 11.65 5.14
C THR A 102 19.81 10.93 3.98
N GLU A 103 20.01 11.36 2.73
CA GLU A 103 19.43 10.70 1.55
C GLU A 103 20.01 9.29 1.35
N LYS A 104 21.33 9.12 1.55
CA LYS A 104 21.97 7.80 1.52
C LYS A 104 21.39 6.87 2.59
N LEU A 105 21.19 7.38 3.81
CA LEU A 105 20.54 6.65 4.89
C LEU A 105 19.12 6.22 4.52
N LEU A 106 18.29 7.14 4.02
CA LEU A 106 16.92 6.81 3.62
C LEU A 106 16.86 5.83 2.45
N LYS A 107 17.78 5.92 1.49
CA LYS A 107 17.94 4.93 0.41
C LYS A 107 18.31 3.56 0.97
N ALA A 108 19.22 3.49 1.93
CA ALA A 108 19.60 2.25 2.59
C ALA A 108 18.41 1.63 3.36
N VAL A 109 17.72 2.43 4.18
CA VAL A 109 16.51 1.99 4.90
C VAL A 109 15.45 1.50 3.92
N ARG A 110 15.16 2.23 2.84
CA ARG A 110 14.20 1.78 1.82
C ARG A 110 14.62 0.46 1.17
N GLY A 111 15.91 0.27 0.90
CA GLY A 111 16.46 -0.97 0.39
C GLY A 111 16.30 -2.16 1.35
N ILE A 112 16.39 -1.91 2.65
CA ILE A 112 16.15 -2.91 3.70
C ILE A 112 14.66 -3.22 3.81
N LEU A 113 13.80 -2.21 3.86
CA LEU A 113 12.34 -2.38 3.98
C LEU A 113 11.75 -3.14 2.78
N ASN A 114 12.25 -2.91 1.56
CA ASN A 114 11.84 -3.67 0.37
C ASN A 114 12.20 -5.17 0.45
N LYS A 115 13.11 -5.57 1.34
CA LYS A 115 13.51 -6.97 1.56
C LYS A 115 12.94 -7.52 2.87
N LEU A 116 12.12 -6.74 3.58
CA LEU A 116 11.57 -7.12 4.87
C LEU A 116 10.66 -8.33 4.70
N THR A 117 11.06 -9.43 5.32
CA THR A 117 10.33 -10.69 5.31
C THR A 117 10.46 -11.33 6.70
N PRO A 118 9.49 -12.15 7.13
CA PRO A 118 9.56 -12.81 8.43
C PRO A 118 10.85 -13.62 8.64
N GLN A 119 11.33 -14.28 7.57
CA GLN A 119 12.54 -15.10 7.59
C GLN A 119 13.83 -14.29 7.79
N LYS A 120 13.90 -13.10 7.19
CA LYS A 120 15.10 -12.24 7.26
C LYS A 120 14.99 -11.15 8.31
N PHE A 121 13.91 -11.14 9.10
CA PHE A 121 13.55 -10.05 10.00
C PHE A 121 14.72 -9.64 10.93
N GLU A 122 15.28 -10.58 11.69
CA GLU A 122 16.37 -10.31 12.64
C GLU A 122 17.62 -9.75 11.95
N THR A 123 17.97 -10.29 10.77
CA THR A 123 19.15 -9.80 10.02
C THR A 123 18.95 -8.38 9.50
N LEU A 124 17.76 -8.06 8.99
CA LEU A 124 17.42 -6.74 8.48
C LEU A 124 17.23 -5.72 9.60
N LEU A 125 16.68 -6.13 10.74
CA LEU A 125 16.59 -5.32 11.94
C LEU A 125 17.98 -4.87 12.42
N ASN A 126 18.92 -5.81 12.54
CA ASN A 126 20.29 -5.51 12.94
C ASN A 126 20.97 -4.54 11.96
N GLN A 127 20.67 -4.64 10.66
CA GLN A 127 21.15 -3.67 9.67
C GLN A 127 20.58 -2.28 9.91
N ILE A 128 19.28 -2.15 10.22
CA ILE A 128 18.67 -0.85 10.53
C ILE A 128 19.26 -0.25 11.80
N LEU A 129 19.46 -1.06 12.84
CA LEU A 129 20.05 -0.62 14.11
C LEU A 129 21.51 -0.20 13.98
N ALA A 130 22.23 -0.75 13.01
CA ALA A 130 23.62 -0.38 12.72
C ALA A 130 23.74 0.92 11.89
N LEU A 131 22.65 1.47 11.35
CA LEU A 131 22.70 2.72 10.60
C LEU A 131 22.85 3.92 11.56
N PRO A 132 23.60 4.97 11.16
CA PRO A 132 23.81 6.15 11.98
C PRO A 132 22.55 7.03 11.99
N ILE A 133 21.59 6.72 12.86
CA ILE A 133 20.41 7.56 13.12
C ILE A 133 20.69 8.42 14.34
N ASP A 134 21.51 9.45 14.11
CA ASP A 134 22.10 10.38 15.08
C ASP A 134 21.26 11.63 15.33
N THR A 135 20.40 12.04 14.40
CA THR A 135 19.56 13.24 14.53
C THR A 135 18.08 12.91 14.63
N ASN A 136 17.34 13.78 15.36
CA ASN A 136 15.89 13.66 15.48
C ASN A 136 15.19 13.77 14.11
N GLU A 137 15.74 14.58 13.20
CA GLU A 137 15.22 14.72 11.83
C GLU A 137 15.36 13.42 11.02
N ARG A 138 16.52 12.75 11.11
CA ARG A 138 16.73 11.43 10.48
C ARG A 138 15.78 10.40 11.06
N LEU A 139 15.59 10.40 12.39
CA LEU A 139 14.63 9.52 13.06
C LEU A 139 13.21 9.73 12.54
N THR A 140 12.72 10.97 12.50
CA THR A 140 11.39 11.30 11.97
C THR A 140 11.23 10.81 10.53
N LYS A 141 12.22 11.05 9.66
CA LYS A 141 12.19 10.59 8.27
C LYS A 141 12.18 9.06 8.16
N VAL A 142 12.88 8.34 9.04
CA VAL A 142 12.86 6.87 9.09
C VAL A 142 11.50 6.36 9.57
N VAL A 143 10.93 6.95 10.62
CA VAL A 143 9.57 6.60 11.10
C VAL A 143 8.55 6.78 9.99
N HIS A 144 8.58 7.93 9.28
CA HIS A 144 7.67 8.20 8.17
C HIS A 144 7.83 7.17 7.04
N LEU A 145 9.06 6.77 6.73
CA LEU A 145 9.33 5.79 5.69
C LEU A 145 8.82 4.39 6.08
N VAL A 146 9.08 3.95 7.31
CA VAL A 146 8.57 2.67 7.84
C VAL A 146 7.05 2.66 7.86
N PHE A 147 6.44 3.75 8.34
CA PHE A 147 4.99 3.91 8.40
C PHE A 147 4.36 3.85 7.01
N SER A 148 4.85 4.64 6.06
CA SER A 148 4.35 4.63 4.68
C SER A 148 4.43 3.23 4.07
N LYS A 149 5.53 2.52 4.30
CA LYS A 149 5.70 1.15 3.81
C LYS A 149 4.74 0.16 4.45
N ALA A 150 4.51 0.28 5.75
CA ALA A 150 3.57 -0.59 6.47
C ALA A 150 2.12 -0.41 6.01
N VAL A 151 1.75 0.83 5.64
CA VAL A 151 0.44 1.15 5.07
C VAL A 151 0.30 0.63 3.63
N ASP A 152 1.34 0.80 2.81
CA ASP A 152 1.34 0.35 1.41
C ASP A 152 1.38 -1.20 1.29
N GLU A 153 1.93 -1.89 2.29
CA GLU A 153 2.15 -3.34 2.29
C GLU A 153 1.45 -4.04 3.49
N PRO A 154 0.10 -4.10 3.51
CA PRO A 154 -0.69 -4.59 4.65
C PRO A 154 -0.43 -6.06 5.03
N SER A 155 0.11 -6.86 4.11
CA SER A 155 0.45 -8.26 4.39
C SER A 155 1.61 -8.40 5.38
N PHE A 156 2.48 -7.39 5.49
CA PHE A 156 3.64 -7.39 6.38
C PHE A 156 3.46 -6.45 7.60
N SER A 157 2.23 -6.01 7.88
CA SER A 157 1.95 -5.10 8.99
C SER A 157 2.47 -5.61 10.34
N LYS A 158 2.47 -6.93 10.55
CA LYS A 158 2.98 -7.56 11.78
C LYS A 158 4.50 -7.38 11.93
N GLU A 159 5.25 -7.61 10.87
CA GLU A 159 6.71 -7.45 10.84
C GLU A 159 7.09 -5.98 11.01
N TYR A 160 6.37 -5.06 10.35
CA TYR A 160 6.57 -3.63 10.53
C TYR A 160 6.26 -3.16 11.96
N ALA A 161 5.22 -3.72 12.60
CA ALA A 161 4.88 -3.37 13.97
C ALA A 161 5.96 -3.85 14.96
N GLU A 162 6.48 -5.06 14.77
CA GLU A 162 7.60 -5.58 15.56
C GLU A 162 8.88 -4.76 15.34
N LEU A 163 9.14 -4.31 14.11
CA LEU A 163 10.25 -3.40 13.81
C LEU A 163 10.11 -2.09 14.62
N CYS A 164 8.94 -1.46 14.59
CA CYS A 164 8.67 -0.26 15.39
C CYS A 164 8.90 -0.51 16.89
N ARG A 165 8.44 -1.65 17.41
CA ARG A 165 8.64 -2.01 18.82
C ARG A 165 10.12 -2.13 19.16
N ARG A 166 10.90 -2.84 18.35
CA ARG A 166 12.35 -3.00 18.54
C ARG A 166 13.12 -1.68 18.43
N LEU A 167 12.74 -0.83 17.47
CA LEU A 167 13.31 0.52 17.33
C LEU A 167 12.97 1.42 18.51
N SER A 168 11.80 1.25 19.14
CA SER A 168 11.44 2.02 20.34
C SER A 168 12.17 1.58 21.61
N LEU A 169 12.62 0.32 21.66
CA LEU A 169 13.33 -0.26 22.82
C LEU A 169 14.84 -0.04 22.76
N ASN A 170 15.41 -0.01 21.55
CA ASN A 170 16.84 0.18 21.36
C ASN A 170 17.19 1.67 21.39
N LYS A 171 18.23 2.01 22.16
CA LYS A 171 18.70 3.38 22.40
C LYS A 171 19.08 4.05 21.06
N MET A 172 18.15 4.82 20.50
CA MET A 172 18.45 5.79 19.45
C MET A 172 18.94 7.08 20.13
N PRO A 173 20.12 7.60 19.77
CA PRO A 173 20.69 8.76 20.43
C PRO A 173 19.84 10.01 20.16
N GLN A 174 19.53 10.76 21.22
CA GLN A 174 19.12 12.16 21.09
C GLN A 174 20.28 13.07 21.49
N GLN A 175 20.47 14.14 20.70
CA GLN A 175 21.22 15.32 21.11
C GLN A 175 20.66 15.85 22.44
N GLN A 176 21.58 16.08 23.36
CA GLN A 176 21.34 16.57 24.72
C GLN A 176 20.55 17.89 24.67
N GLN A 177 19.31 17.87 25.16
CA GLN A 177 18.75 19.07 25.78
C GLN A 177 19.22 19.08 27.24
N PRO A 178 19.64 20.23 27.80
CA PRO A 178 20.11 20.31 29.17
C PRO A 178 18.97 19.91 30.13
N GLN A 179 19.28 18.95 30.99
CA GLN A 179 18.39 18.40 32.00
C GLN A 179 18.02 19.45 33.04
N GLU A 180 16.76 19.46 33.45
CA GLU A 180 16.45 19.56 34.87
C GLU A 180 15.60 18.35 35.30
N GLN A 181 16.16 17.66 36.30
CA GLN A 181 15.53 16.82 37.32
C GLN A 181 15.25 15.34 37.00
N GLN A 182 16.18 14.55 37.55
CA GLN A 182 16.15 13.18 38.04
C GLN A 182 14.78 12.47 38.08
N GLY A 183 14.67 11.44 37.24
CA GLY A 183 13.63 10.43 37.27
C GLY A 183 13.69 9.56 36.01
N ASP A 184 14.16 8.33 36.15
CA ASP A 184 13.96 7.22 35.20
C ASP A 184 14.34 7.47 33.72
N GLN A 185 15.65 7.59 33.44
CA GLN A 185 16.21 7.82 32.09
C GLN A 185 15.80 6.75 31.06
N GLN A 186 15.43 5.53 31.49
CA GLN A 186 14.98 4.46 30.60
C GLN A 186 13.59 4.74 30.02
N GLN A 187 12.77 5.55 30.71
CA GLN A 187 11.41 5.87 30.30
C GLN A 187 11.37 6.98 29.23
N GLN A 188 12.29 7.96 29.30
CA GLN A 188 12.40 9.05 28.32
C GLN A 188 12.80 8.61 26.90
N HIS A 189 13.68 7.62 26.74
CA HIS A 189 14.12 7.15 25.42
C HIS A 189 12.99 6.49 24.60
N SER A 190 12.16 5.66 25.27
CA SER A 190 10.97 5.05 24.66
C SER A 190 9.92 6.09 24.26
N ALA A 191 9.92 7.25 24.94
CA ALA A 191 8.93 8.29 24.75
C ALA A 191 9.11 9.04 23.42
N SER A 192 10.32 9.14 22.84
CA SER A 192 10.54 9.91 21.61
C SER A 192 10.04 9.19 20.35
N PHE A 193 10.46 7.95 20.11
CA PHE A 193 9.99 7.17 18.95
C PHE A 193 8.48 6.90 19.04
N ARG A 194 8.00 6.53 20.23
CA ARG A 194 6.57 6.29 20.46
C ARG A 194 5.76 7.56 20.22
N LYS A 195 6.23 8.73 20.69
CA LYS A 195 5.57 10.01 20.43
C LYS A 195 5.52 10.34 18.94
N LEU A 196 6.63 10.18 18.21
CA LEU A 196 6.65 10.39 16.75
C LEU A 196 5.66 9.46 16.03
N LEU A 197 5.61 8.18 16.42
CA LEU A 197 4.67 7.21 15.84
C LEU A 197 3.21 7.60 16.15
N LEU A 198 2.91 8.00 17.38
CA LEU A 198 1.57 8.47 17.79
C LEU A 198 1.15 9.72 17.02
N THR A 199 2.04 10.72 16.92
CA THR A 199 1.82 11.93 16.11
C THR A 199 1.54 11.54 14.67
N LYS A 200 2.30 10.59 14.12
CA LYS A 200 2.11 10.21 12.72
C LYS A 200 0.81 9.44 12.48
N CYS A 201 0.37 8.59 13.41
CA CYS A 201 -0.96 7.99 13.37
C CYS A 201 -2.05 9.08 13.34
N GLN A 202 -1.94 10.09 14.21
CA GLN A 202 -2.91 11.18 14.30
C GLN A 202 -2.99 11.99 12.99
N GLU A 203 -1.84 12.35 12.41
CA GLU A 203 -1.79 13.06 11.12
C GLU A 203 -2.46 12.29 9.98
N GLU A 204 -2.28 10.97 9.90
CA GLU A 204 -2.91 10.16 8.86
C GLU A 204 -4.43 10.03 9.06
N PHE A 205 -4.94 10.12 10.30
CA PHE A 205 -6.37 10.22 10.54
C PHE A 205 -6.97 11.56 10.10
N GLU A 206 -6.28 12.66 10.39
CA GLU A 206 -6.74 13.99 9.98
C GLU A 206 -6.71 14.14 8.46
N LYS A 207 -5.69 13.54 7.82
CA LYS A 207 -5.58 13.48 6.37
C LYS A 207 -6.79 12.80 5.70
N ASN A 208 -7.40 11.79 6.34
CA ASN A 208 -8.59 11.13 5.78
C ASN A 208 -9.74 12.11 5.52
N LYS A 209 -9.91 13.11 6.40
CA LYS A 209 -10.93 14.16 6.25
C LYS A 209 -10.57 15.12 5.12
N THR A 210 -9.29 15.46 4.98
CA THR A 210 -8.80 16.29 3.87
C THR A 210 -8.95 15.58 2.53
N ASP A 211 -8.65 14.28 2.46
CA ASP A 211 -8.79 13.48 1.25
C ASP A 211 -10.27 13.43 0.79
N GLU A 212 -11.22 13.37 1.71
CA GLU A 212 -12.65 13.45 1.40
C GLU A 212 -13.06 14.80 0.82
N LEU A 213 -12.62 15.91 1.41
CA LEU A 213 -12.87 17.24 0.88
C LEU A 213 -12.26 17.43 -0.52
N ASN A 214 -11.08 16.84 -0.76
CA ASN A 214 -10.41 16.87 -2.06
C ASN A 214 -11.17 16.06 -3.11
N ILE A 215 -11.68 14.87 -2.75
CA ILE A 215 -12.52 14.06 -3.64
C ILE A 215 -13.79 14.83 -3.99
N GLU A 216 -14.46 15.46 -3.02
CA GLU A 216 -15.66 16.25 -3.25
C GLU A 216 -15.39 17.47 -4.14
N ALA A 217 -14.28 18.19 -3.93
CA ALA A 217 -13.88 19.31 -4.75
C ALA A 217 -13.65 18.89 -6.21
N ARG A 218 -12.89 17.81 -6.43
CA ARG A 218 -12.64 17.28 -7.78
C ARG A 218 -13.89 16.72 -8.44
N THR A 219 -14.82 16.15 -7.68
CA THR A 219 -16.12 15.70 -8.19
C THR A 219 -16.92 16.88 -8.75
N LYS A 220 -16.93 18.02 -8.04
CA LYS A 220 -17.57 19.25 -8.52
C LYS A 220 -16.90 19.80 -9.78
N GLU A 221 -15.55 19.83 -9.81
CA GLU A 221 -14.80 20.24 -11.00
C GLU A 221 -15.11 19.36 -12.23
N ILE A 222 -15.28 18.05 -12.03
CA ILE A 222 -15.69 17.10 -13.07
C ILE A 222 -17.12 17.35 -13.54
N ASP A 223 -18.03 17.70 -12.63
CA ASP A 223 -19.42 17.96 -12.97
C ASP A 223 -19.58 19.27 -13.75
N GLU A 224 -18.81 20.30 -13.39
CA GLU A 224 -18.71 21.59 -14.08
C GLU A 224 -17.96 21.51 -15.43
N CYS A 225 -17.18 20.45 -15.65
CA CYS A 225 -16.49 20.23 -16.91
C CYS A 225 -17.49 19.93 -18.05
N THR A 226 -17.51 20.79 -19.06
CA THR A 226 -18.37 20.68 -20.26
C THR A 226 -17.78 19.79 -21.36
N ASP A 227 -16.47 19.57 -21.35
CA ASP A 227 -15.77 18.73 -22.34
C ASP A 227 -15.91 17.25 -21.97
N SER A 228 -16.53 16.46 -22.87
CA SER A 228 -16.82 15.04 -22.67
C SER A 228 -15.57 14.18 -22.52
N GLU A 229 -14.50 14.43 -23.28
CA GLU A 229 -13.28 13.62 -23.22
C GLU A 229 -12.45 13.95 -21.97
N LYS A 230 -12.30 15.24 -21.65
CA LYS A 230 -11.65 15.68 -20.42
C LYS A 230 -12.42 15.23 -19.17
N LYS A 231 -13.75 15.23 -19.22
CA LYS A 231 -14.60 14.73 -18.14
C LYS A 231 -14.40 13.23 -17.89
N LYS A 232 -14.26 12.41 -18.95
CA LYS A 232 -13.94 10.99 -18.80
C LYS A 232 -12.56 10.77 -18.20
N GLU A 233 -11.55 11.52 -18.66
CA GLU A 233 -10.19 11.42 -18.12
C GLU A 233 -10.13 11.80 -16.64
N LEU A 234 -10.75 12.92 -16.26
CA LEU A 234 -10.81 13.36 -14.86
C LEU A 234 -11.58 12.36 -13.98
N LYS A 235 -12.65 11.75 -14.48
CA LYS A 235 -13.38 10.68 -13.77
C LYS A 235 -12.49 9.45 -13.52
N LEU A 236 -11.73 9.02 -14.52
CA LEU A 236 -10.81 7.90 -14.36
C LEU A 236 -9.71 8.21 -13.33
N GLN A 237 -9.14 9.41 -13.39
CA GLN A 237 -8.13 9.86 -12.41
C GLN A 237 -8.71 9.90 -10.98
N LEU A 238 -9.94 10.37 -10.82
CA LEU A 238 -10.62 10.40 -9.52
C LEU A 238 -10.85 8.97 -9.01
N GLU A 239 -11.33 8.05 -9.85
CA GLU A 239 -11.57 6.65 -9.46
C GLU A 239 -10.26 5.95 -9.02
N GLU A 240 -9.15 6.19 -9.72
CA GLU A 240 -7.84 5.67 -9.33
C GLU A 240 -7.35 6.23 -8.00
N GLU A 241 -7.57 7.53 -7.76
CA GLU A 241 -7.22 8.20 -6.51
C GLU A 241 -8.06 7.67 -5.33
N GLU A 242 -9.37 7.53 -5.51
CA GLU A 242 -10.28 6.93 -4.52
C GLU A 242 -9.87 5.49 -4.19
N ARG A 243 -9.58 4.67 -5.21
CA ARG A 243 -9.09 3.30 -5.03
C ARG A 243 -7.80 3.27 -4.21
N ARG A 244 -6.86 4.17 -4.52
CA ARG A 244 -5.58 4.28 -3.79
C ARG A 244 -5.80 4.68 -2.33
N ILE A 245 -6.69 5.64 -2.07
CA ILE A 245 -7.04 6.08 -0.72
C ILE A 245 -7.67 4.91 0.05
N ARG A 246 -8.57 4.15 -0.56
CA ARG A 246 -9.23 3.00 0.08
C ARG A 246 -8.23 1.92 0.51
N ILE A 247 -7.33 1.52 -0.39
CA ILE A 247 -6.27 0.54 -0.09
C ILE A 247 -5.39 1.01 1.07
N LYS A 248 -5.00 2.29 1.07
CA LYS A 248 -4.19 2.88 2.15
C LYS A 248 -4.94 2.92 3.49
N LYS A 249 -6.24 3.24 3.49
CA LYS A 249 -7.06 3.24 4.72
C LYS A 249 -7.11 1.84 5.35
N VAL A 250 -7.33 0.80 4.55
CA VAL A 250 -7.32 -0.60 5.04
C VAL A 250 -5.93 -0.98 5.59
N GLY A 251 -4.86 -0.61 4.89
CA GLY A 251 -3.49 -0.88 5.35
C GLY A 251 -3.12 -0.15 6.64
N LEU A 252 -3.53 1.11 6.76
CA LEU A 252 -3.37 1.92 7.96
C LEU A 252 -4.03 1.28 9.18
N VAL A 253 -5.30 0.89 9.06
CA VAL A 253 -6.04 0.26 10.16
C VAL A 253 -5.42 -1.06 10.57
N ARG A 254 -5.02 -1.90 9.60
CA ARG A 254 -4.36 -3.18 9.88
C ARG A 254 -3.03 -2.97 10.61
N PHE A 255 -2.23 -2.00 10.17
CA PHE A 255 -0.96 -1.66 10.81
C PHE A 255 -1.15 -1.12 12.23
N ILE A 256 -2.11 -0.23 12.44
CA ILE A 256 -2.46 0.29 13.76
C ILE A 256 -2.94 -0.83 14.69
N GLY A 257 -3.76 -1.77 14.20
CA GLY A 257 -4.18 -2.94 14.97
C GLY A 257 -3.00 -3.76 15.48
N GLU A 258 -1.99 -4.02 14.62
CA GLU A 258 -0.78 -4.73 15.04
C GLU A 258 0.09 -3.94 16.04
N LEU A 259 0.21 -2.62 15.86
CA LEU A 259 0.90 -1.75 16.82
C LEU A 259 0.20 -1.71 18.19
N TYR A 260 -1.13 -1.75 18.21
CA TYR A 260 -1.91 -1.75 19.45
C TYR A 260 -1.68 -3.02 20.27
N LYS A 261 -1.62 -4.19 19.62
CA LYS A 261 -1.29 -5.48 20.29
C LYS A 261 0.07 -5.44 20.97
N LEU A 262 1.02 -4.70 20.40
CA LEU A 262 2.35 -4.49 20.97
C LEU A 262 2.40 -3.37 22.00
N LYS A 263 1.25 -2.86 22.46
CA LYS A 263 1.10 -1.79 23.46
C LYS A 263 1.81 -0.48 23.08
N MET A 264 2.00 -0.25 21.78
CA MET A 264 2.67 0.96 21.29
C MET A 264 1.71 2.14 21.13
N LEU A 265 0.41 1.88 21.01
CA LEU A 265 -0.64 2.89 20.82
C LEU A 265 -1.49 3.06 22.08
N THR A 266 -2.29 4.14 22.10
CA THR A 266 -3.26 4.42 23.16
C THR A 266 -4.67 4.04 22.72
N ASN A 267 -5.58 3.79 23.67
CA ASN A 267 -6.97 3.43 23.37
C ASN A 267 -7.70 4.51 22.56
N LYS A 268 -7.36 5.79 22.77
CA LYS A 268 -7.93 6.92 22.04
C LYS A 268 -7.75 6.80 20.52
N ILE A 269 -6.56 6.38 20.06
CA ILE A 269 -6.29 6.20 18.63
C ILE A 269 -7.15 5.05 18.08
N MET A 270 -7.31 3.98 18.85
CA MET A 270 -8.12 2.83 18.41
C MET A 270 -9.60 3.17 18.27
N HIS A 271 -10.17 3.92 19.22
CA HIS A 271 -11.53 4.42 19.13
C HIS A 271 -11.71 5.33 17.90
N GLY A 272 -10.71 6.15 17.59
CA GLY A 272 -10.64 6.91 16.34
C GLY A 272 -10.71 6.02 15.10
N CYS A 273 -9.94 4.92 15.06
CA CYS A 273 -9.98 3.95 13.95
C CYS A 273 -11.37 3.35 13.76
N ILE A 274 -12.00 2.89 14.85
CA ILE A 274 -13.32 2.25 14.82
C ILE A 274 -14.38 3.24 14.33
N ASN A 275 -14.34 4.48 14.80
CA ASN A 275 -15.25 5.53 14.35
C ASN A 275 -15.13 5.80 12.85
N VAL A 276 -13.91 5.95 12.32
CA VAL A 276 -13.67 6.19 10.89
C VAL A 276 -14.19 5.03 10.03
N LEU A 277 -14.02 3.79 10.49
CA LEU A 277 -14.52 2.60 9.79
C LEU A 277 -16.04 2.44 9.86
N LEU A 278 -16.68 2.93 10.93
CA LEU A 278 -18.14 2.88 11.09
C LEU A 278 -18.86 4.04 10.40
N GLU A 279 -18.18 5.16 10.16
CA GLU A 279 -18.74 6.31 9.45
C GLU A 279 -18.91 6.01 7.96
N LYS A 280 -18.00 5.22 7.37
CA LYS A 280 -18.10 4.75 5.98
C LYS A 280 -18.68 3.34 5.89
N ILE A 281 -19.90 3.26 5.39
CA ILE A 281 -20.62 1.99 5.18
C ILE A 281 -20.22 1.39 3.82
N ASP A 282 -18.93 1.09 3.64
CA ASP A 282 -18.41 0.35 2.48
C ASP A 282 -17.93 -1.06 2.87
N GLU A 283 -17.95 -2.00 1.94
CA GLU A 283 -17.65 -3.41 2.23
C GLU A 283 -16.23 -3.62 2.77
N GLU A 284 -15.25 -2.88 2.24
CA GLU A 284 -13.84 -3.04 2.60
C GLU A 284 -13.59 -2.50 4.02
N SER A 285 -14.16 -1.34 4.36
CA SER A 285 -14.09 -0.76 5.70
C SER A 285 -14.75 -1.65 6.75
N LEU A 286 -15.94 -2.18 6.47
CA LEU A 286 -16.64 -3.07 7.40
C LEU A 286 -15.93 -4.42 7.58
N GLU A 287 -15.37 -4.98 6.51
CA GLU A 287 -14.53 -6.17 6.61
C GLU A 287 -13.27 -5.90 7.44
N CYS A 288 -12.61 -4.76 7.22
CA CYS A 288 -11.45 -4.34 7.98
C CYS A 288 -11.79 -4.17 9.46
N LEU A 289 -12.93 -3.55 9.78
CA LEU A 289 -13.45 -3.41 11.13
C LEU A 289 -13.65 -4.77 11.81
N CYS A 290 -14.28 -5.73 11.13
CA CYS A 290 -14.49 -7.07 11.68
C CYS A 290 -13.16 -7.77 11.99
N LYS A 291 -12.20 -7.70 11.05
CA LYS A 291 -10.83 -8.26 11.25
C LYS A 291 -10.07 -7.56 12.38
N LEU A 292 -10.28 -6.26 12.55
CA LEU A 292 -9.68 -5.49 13.64
C LEU A 292 -10.27 -5.94 14.99
N LEU A 293 -11.60 -5.94 15.12
CA LEU A 293 -12.28 -6.31 16.37
C LEU A 293 -12.05 -7.76 16.78
N THR A 294 -11.94 -8.69 15.82
CA THR A 294 -11.55 -10.08 16.13
C THR A 294 -10.14 -10.18 16.70
N THR A 295 -9.24 -9.26 16.33
CA THR A 295 -7.83 -9.29 16.76
C THR A 295 -7.61 -8.57 18.09
N ILE A 296 -8.20 -7.38 18.26
CA ILE A 296 -7.93 -6.50 19.41
C ILE A 296 -9.15 -6.20 20.28
N GLY A 297 -10.36 -6.63 19.88
CA GLY A 297 -11.61 -6.21 20.50
C GLY A 297 -11.71 -6.58 21.98
N LYS A 298 -11.30 -7.79 22.36
CA LYS A 298 -11.29 -8.25 23.76
C LYS A 298 -10.41 -7.39 24.65
N GLU A 299 -9.20 -7.08 24.18
CA GLU A 299 -8.23 -6.30 24.92
C GLU A 299 -8.64 -4.83 25.00
N LEU A 300 -9.20 -4.29 23.92
CA LEU A 300 -9.69 -2.93 23.87
C LEU A 300 -10.91 -2.73 24.79
N GLU A 301 -11.84 -3.68 24.84
CA GLU A 301 -13.02 -3.62 25.71
C GLU A 301 -12.66 -3.66 27.19
N GLN A 302 -11.66 -4.46 27.58
CA GLN A 302 -11.18 -4.52 28.97
C GLN A 302 -10.55 -3.21 29.44
N LEU A 303 -9.93 -2.46 28.53
CA LEU A 303 -9.19 -1.24 28.83
C LEU A 303 -9.99 0.05 28.53
N SER A 304 -11.24 -0.08 28.07
CA SER A 304 -12.09 1.04 27.66
C SER A 304 -13.40 1.10 28.45
N GLU A 305 -14.11 2.22 28.32
CA GLU A 305 -15.43 2.36 28.92
C GLU A 305 -16.46 1.52 28.15
N LYS A 306 -17.25 0.72 28.87
CA LYS A 306 -18.28 -0.16 28.27
C LYS A 306 -19.27 0.61 27.37
N LYS A 307 -19.61 1.85 27.75
CA LYS A 307 -20.58 2.69 27.03
C LYS A 307 -20.16 3.01 25.59
N GLU A 308 -18.88 3.27 25.35
CA GLU A 308 -18.39 3.58 23.99
C GLU A 308 -18.44 2.32 23.12
N PHE A 309 -18.00 1.19 23.68
CA PHE A 309 -18.01 -0.09 22.98
C PHE A 309 -19.43 -0.54 22.63
N ASP A 310 -20.38 -0.34 23.54
CA ASP A 310 -21.81 -0.62 23.29
C ASP A 310 -22.36 0.20 22.11
N GLN A 311 -21.97 1.46 21.95
CA GLN A 311 -22.41 2.28 20.83
C GLN A 311 -21.90 1.73 19.48
N TYR A 312 -20.67 1.22 19.42
CA TYR A 312 -20.12 0.60 18.22
C TYR A 312 -20.91 -0.64 17.81
N PHE A 313 -21.16 -1.53 18.77
CA PHE A 313 -21.90 -2.77 18.52
C PHE A 313 -23.38 -2.52 18.20
N GLN A 314 -23.99 -1.48 18.77
CA GLN A 314 -25.34 -1.05 18.38
C GLN A 314 -25.40 -0.59 16.92
N LYS A 315 -24.39 0.17 16.45
CA LYS A 315 -24.29 0.56 15.03
C LYS A 315 -24.08 -0.67 14.15
N MET A 316 -23.17 -1.57 14.51
CA MET A 316 -22.93 -2.81 13.78
C MET A 316 -24.20 -3.69 13.71
N LEU A 317 -24.95 -3.77 14.81
CA LEU A 317 -26.21 -4.53 14.85
C LEU A 317 -27.22 -3.97 13.85
N LYS A 318 -27.41 -2.64 13.81
CA LYS A 318 -28.29 -1.99 12.82
C LYS A 318 -27.87 -2.29 11.38
N LEU A 319 -26.56 -2.26 11.09
CA LEU A 319 -26.02 -2.57 9.77
C LEU A 319 -26.15 -4.06 9.39
N SER A 320 -26.15 -4.96 10.37
CA SER A 320 -26.29 -6.41 10.16
C SER A 320 -27.72 -6.85 9.84
N GLN A 321 -28.72 -6.05 10.21
CA GLN A 321 -30.12 -6.40 10.03
C GLN A 321 -30.55 -6.30 8.56
N LYS A 322 -31.46 -7.18 8.14
CA LYS A 322 -32.06 -7.13 6.80
C LYS A 322 -33.22 -6.15 6.81
N GLY A 323 -33.11 -5.07 6.03
CA GLY A 323 -34.14 -4.04 5.85
C GLY A 323 -34.30 -3.59 4.39
N PRO A 324 -35.29 -2.72 4.10
CA PRO A 324 -35.49 -2.16 2.76
C PRO A 324 -34.29 -1.33 2.29
N ASP A 325 -33.57 -0.67 3.19
CA ASP A 325 -32.37 0.13 2.91
C ASP A 325 -31.06 -0.63 3.18
N THR A 326 -31.03 -1.94 2.90
CA THR A 326 -29.81 -2.74 3.13
C THR A 326 -28.71 -2.33 2.14
N LEU A 327 -27.78 -1.50 2.60
CA LEU A 327 -26.61 -1.05 1.82
C LEU A 327 -25.46 -2.08 1.77
N VAL A 328 -25.56 -3.15 2.56
CA VAL A 328 -24.43 -4.05 2.86
C VAL A 328 -24.73 -5.46 2.37
N SER A 329 -23.78 -6.11 1.68
CA SER A 329 -23.96 -7.47 1.18
C SER A 329 -24.16 -8.49 2.31
N SER A 330 -24.81 -9.62 1.98
CA SER A 330 -25.03 -10.71 2.93
C SER A 330 -23.74 -11.20 3.58
N ARG A 331 -22.62 -11.26 2.84
CA ARG A 331 -21.32 -11.69 3.38
C ARG A 331 -20.88 -10.80 4.55
N ILE A 332 -20.88 -9.48 4.35
CA ILE A 332 -20.46 -8.54 5.39
C ILE A 332 -21.43 -8.55 6.57
N ARG A 333 -22.73 -8.70 6.35
CA ARG A 333 -23.70 -8.82 7.44
C ARG A 333 -23.46 -10.04 8.32
N PHE A 334 -23.14 -11.20 7.72
CA PHE A 334 -22.75 -12.38 8.49
C PHE A 334 -21.43 -12.14 9.25
N MET A 335 -20.44 -11.49 8.64
CA MET A 335 -19.21 -11.13 9.35
C MET A 335 -19.47 -10.21 10.55
N LEU A 336 -20.38 -9.24 10.44
CA LEU A 336 -20.78 -8.39 11.56
C LEU A 336 -21.46 -9.21 12.67
N GLN A 337 -22.36 -10.13 12.31
CA GLN A 337 -23.03 -11.02 13.26
C GLN A 337 -22.03 -11.91 14.00
N ASP A 338 -21.05 -12.48 13.29
CA ASP A 338 -20.01 -13.33 13.89
C ASP A 338 -19.21 -12.56 14.95
N VAL A 339 -18.87 -11.28 14.68
CA VAL A 339 -18.15 -10.43 15.64
C VAL A 339 -19.03 -10.03 16.83
N ILE A 340 -20.32 -9.75 16.59
CA ILE A 340 -21.28 -9.47 17.67
C ILE A 340 -21.43 -10.70 18.58
N GLU A 341 -21.57 -11.89 18.00
CA GLU A 341 -21.64 -13.13 18.77
C GLU A 341 -20.34 -13.40 19.53
N LEU A 342 -19.19 -13.14 18.91
CA LEU A 342 -17.87 -13.31 19.54
C LEU A 342 -17.72 -12.45 20.80
N ARG A 343 -18.33 -11.25 20.85
CA ARG A 343 -18.33 -10.39 22.04
C ARG A 343 -19.19 -10.94 23.18
N LEU A 344 -20.25 -11.68 22.86
CA LEU A 344 -21.16 -12.26 23.87
C LEU A 344 -20.57 -13.51 24.55
N LYS A 345 -19.49 -14.07 23.99
CA LYS A 345 -18.72 -15.20 24.55
C LYS A 345 -17.56 -14.69 25.39
#